data_AF-A0A6J1SG60-F1
#
_entry.id   AF-A0A6J1SG60-F1
#
_cell.length_a   1.000
_cell.length_b   1.000
_cell.length_c   1.000
_cell.angle_alpha   90.00
_cell.angle_beta   90.00
_cell.angle_gamma   90.00
#
_symmetry.space_group_name_H-M   'P 1'
#
loop_
_entity.id
_entity.type
_entity.pdbx_description
1 polymer ?
#
loop_
_entity_poly.entity_id
_entity_poly.type
_entity_poly.pdbx_seq_one_letter_code
_entity_poly.pdbx_strand_id
1 'polypeptide(L)'
;MAAIVKDAGEIWTRLFDHRPYLSGEIKFFLREFEEKRQDREVERLFIVLERVTEIRDSQVDRLKQSGETSLPILNTNLDAALNMCNRMIKSEEEHLADNSLEAKRALRKADWENFISDMAGRCSKVDSTFQEKEGELREFYQDLEAKLYIVK
;
A
#
# COMPACT_ATOMS: atom_id res chain seq x y z
N MET A 1 -75.10 -69.21 -8.02
CA MET A 1 -75.10 -68.26 -9.16
C MET A 1 -75.01 -66.80 -8.73
N ALA A 2 -75.78 -66.33 -7.75
CA ALA A 2 -75.75 -64.92 -7.33
C ALA A 2 -74.38 -64.41 -6.83
N ALA A 3 -73.61 -65.23 -6.11
CA ALA A 3 -72.28 -64.85 -5.63
C ALA A 3 -71.28 -64.61 -6.77
N ILE A 4 -71.27 -65.49 -7.77
CA ILE A 4 -70.37 -65.40 -8.94
C ILE A 4 -70.67 -64.14 -9.76
N VAL A 5 -71.96 -63.79 -9.94
CA VAL A 5 -72.36 -62.57 -10.64
C VAL A 5 -71.91 -61.32 -9.88
N LYS A 6 -71.98 -61.35 -8.55
CA LYS A 6 -71.51 -60.24 -7.70
C LYS A 6 -70.00 -60.07 -7.78
N ASP A 7 -69.24 -61.17 -7.69
CA ASP A 7 -67.78 -61.15 -7.76
C ASP A 7 -67.30 -60.70 -9.15
N ALA A 8 -67.96 -61.17 -10.23
CA ALA A 8 -67.66 -60.72 -11.58
C ALA A 8 -67.95 -59.23 -11.80
N GLY A 9 -69.03 -58.71 -11.20
CA GLY A 9 -69.34 -57.27 -11.22
C GLY A 9 -68.33 -56.43 -10.43
N GLU A 10 -67.82 -56.94 -9.31
CA GLU A 10 -66.80 -56.27 -8.50
C GLU A 10 -65.44 -56.23 -9.22
N ILE A 11 -65.07 -57.32 -9.89
CA ILE A 11 -63.86 -57.37 -10.73
C ILE A 11 -63.99 -56.40 -11.91
N TRP A 12 -65.16 -56.38 -12.57
CA TRP A 12 -65.40 -55.48 -13.70
C TRP A 12 -65.34 -54.00 -13.29
N THR A 13 -65.96 -53.63 -12.17
CA THR A 13 -65.90 -52.25 -11.66
C THR A 13 -64.49 -51.87 -11.23
N ARG A 14 -63.71 -52.75 -10.60
CA ARG A 14 -62.29 -52.46 -10.31
C ARG A 14 -61.43 -52.29 -11.57
N LEU A 15 -61.67 -53.08 -12.62
CA LEU A 15 -60.86 -53.05 -13.83
C LEU A 15 -61.26 -51.91 -14.78
N PHE A 16 -62.55 -51.58 -14.86
CA PHE A 16 -63.09 -50.69 -15.89
C PHE A 16 -63.75 -49.42 -15.34
N ASP A 17 -64.03 -49.31 -14.04
CA ASP A 17 -64.45 -48.04 -13.45
C ASP A 17 -63.22 -47.26 -12.98
N HIS A 18 -62.63 -46.52 -13.91
CA HIS A 18 -61.44 -45.71 -13.64
C HIS A 18 -61.74 -44.41 -12.87
N ARG A 19 -63.01 -44.12 -12.57
CA ARG A 19 -63.43 -42.89 -11.87
C ARG A 19 -62.72 -42.69 -10.51
N PRO A 20 -62.55 -43.71 -9.65
CA PRO A 20 -61.85 -43.52 -8.38
C PRO A 20 -60.37 -43.15 -8.57
N TYR A 21 -59.70 -43.78 -9.54
CA TYR A 21 -58.31 -43.48 -9.88
C TYR A 21 -58.17 -42.06 -10.46
N LEU A 22 -58.93 -41.75 -11.52
CA LEU A 22 -58.92 -40.43 -12.16
C LEU A 22 -59.26 -39.30 -11.18
N SER A 23 -60.24 -39.51 -10.30
CA SER A 23 -60.60 -38.51 -9.30
C SER A 23 -59.50 -38.30 -8.26
N GLY A 24 -58.75 -39.35 -7.91
CA GLY A 24 -57.55 -39.24 -7.07
C GLY A 24 -56.44 -38.42 -7.74
N GLU A 25 -56.11 -38.75 -8.99
CA GLU A 25 -55.09 -38.03 -9.77
C GLU A 25 -55.45 -36.57 -10.01
N ILE A 26 -56.71 -36.27 -10.34
CA ILE A 26 -57.19 -34.88 -10.52
C ILE A 26 -57.05 -34.09 -9.20
N LYS A 27 -57.43 -34.67 -8.07
CA LYS A 27 -57.27 -34.02 -6.76
C LYS A 27 -55.80 -33.83 -6.38
N PHE A 28 -54.95 -34.80 -6.67
CA PHE A 28 -53.51 -34.68 -6.46
C PHE A 28 -52.92 -33.55 -7.31
N PHE A 29 -53.29 -33.49 -8.59
CA PHE A 29 -52.84 -32.43 -9.49
C PHE A 29 -53.26 -31.04 -9.00
N LEU A 30 -54.54 -30.85 -8.68
CA LEU A 30 -55.04 -29.58 -8.12
C LEU A 30 -54.29 -29.20 -6.83
N ARG A 31 -54.07 -30.16 -5.93
CA ARG A 31 -53.36 -29.91 -4.68
C ARG A 31 -51.92 -29.48 -4.89
N GLU A 32 -51.17 -30.18 -5.73
CA GLU A 32 -49.74 -29.88 -5.94
C GLU A 32 -49.52 -28.62 -6.77
N PHE A 33 -50.38 -28.35 -7.76
CA PHE A 33 -50.14 -27.30 -8.76
C PHE A 33 -50.98 -26.04 -8.56
N GLU A 34 -52.09 -26.09 -7.83
CA GLU A 34 -52.87 -24.89 -7.51
C GLU A 34 -52.81 -24.59 -6.01
N GLU A 35 -53.18 -25.56 -5.15
CA GLU A 35 -53.33 -25.30 -3.71
C GLU A 35 -51.99 -25.13 -2.98
N LYS A 36 -50.95 -25.88 -3.33
CA LYS A 36 -49.62 -25.72 -2.69
C LYS A 36 -48.84 -24.53 -3.20
N ARG A 37 -49.07 -24.11 -4.45
CA ARG A 37 -48.36 -22.98 -5.05
C ARG A 37 -48.83 -21.65 -4.48
N GLN A 38 -50.12 -21.55 -4.12
CA GLN A 38 -50.72 -20.32 -3.58
C GLN A 38 -50.34 -19.11 -4.48
N ASP A 39 -50.21 -17.93 -3.87
CA ASP A 39 -49.82 -16.69 -4.57
C ASP A 39 -48.31 -16.43 -4.53
N ARG A 40 -47.48 -17.45 -4.32
CA ARG A 40 -46.02 -17.29 -4.15
C ARG A 40 -45.34 -16.62 -5.36
N GLU A 41 -45.84 -16.89 -6.56
CA GLU A 41 -45.32 -16.27 -7.80
C GLU A 41 -45.72 -14.79 -7.87
N VAL A 42 -46.93 -14.46 -7.44
CA VAL A 42 -47.45 -13.09 -7.37
C VAL A 42 -46.69 -12.27 -6.33
N GLU A 43 -46.47 -12.83 -5.14
CA GLU A 43 -45.67 -12.20 -4.08
C GLU A 43 -44.23 -11.92 -4.55
N ARG A 44 -43.61 -12.89 -5.24
CA ARG A 44 -42.29 -12.68 -5.86
C ARG A 44 -42.29 -11.56 -6.88
N LEU A 45 -43.31 -11.47 -7.72
CA LEU A 45 -43.44 -10.39 -8.70
C LEU A 45 -43.57 -9.03 -8.02
N PHE A 46 -44.32 -8.92 -6.92
CA PHE A 46 -44.41 -7.70 -6.13
C PHE A 46 -43.07 -7.29 -5.51
N ILE A 47 -42.33 -8.24 -4.94
CA ILE A 47 -40.98 -7.98 -4.40
C ILE A 47 -40.04 -7.48 -5.49
N VAL A 48 -40.08 -8.09 -6.68
CA VAL A 48 -39.26 -7.65 -7.83
C VAL A 48 -39.68 -6.25 -8.27
N LEU A 49 -40.98 -5.97 -8.37
CA LEU A 49 -41.51 -4.68 -8.76
C LEU A 49 -41.09 -3.58 -7.76
N GLU A 50 -41.20 -3.85 -6.47
CA GLU A 50 -40.77 -2.94 -5.39
C GLU A 50 -39.29 -2.60 -5.54
N ARG A 51 -38.42 -3.61 -5.67
CA ARG A 51 -36.97 -3.40 -5.82
C ARG A 51 -36.62 -2.62 -7.08
N VAL A 52 -37.24 -2.96 -8.21
CA VAL A 52 -37.01 -2.24 -9.47
C VAL A 52 -37.44 -0.78 -9.36
N THR A 53 -38.56 -0.54 -8.70
CA THR A 53 -39.09 0.81 -8.46
C THR A 53 -38.19 1.60 -7.52
N GLU A 54 -37.72 1.00 -6.43
CA GLU A 54 -36.77 1.62 -5.50
C GLU A 54 -35.45 1.99 -6.20
N ILE A 55 -34.92 1.07 -7.02
CA ILE A 55 -33.69 1.30 -7.78
C ILE A 55 -33.89 2.48 -8.75
N ARG A 56 -34.97 2.44 -9.52
CA ARG A 56 -35.31 3.46 -10.53
C ARG A 56 -35.51 4.84 -9.90
N ASP A 57 -36.30 4.91 -8.83
CA ASP A 57 -36.78 6.18 -8.29
C ASP A 57 -35.83 6.81 -7.26
N SER A 58 -34.87 6.05 -6.72
CA SER A 58 -34.05 6.56 -5.62
C SER A 58 -32.57 6.17 -5.67
N GLN A 59 -32.23 4.93 -6.04
CA GLN A 59 -30.85 4.47 -5.91
C GLN A 59 -29.96 4.99 -7.05
N VAL A 60 -30.52 5.09 -8.27
CA VAL A 60 -29.79 5.65 -9.43
C VAL A 60 -29.41 7.10 -9.19
N ASP A 61 -30.35 7.93 -8.74
CA ASP A 61 -30.10 9.35 -8.48
C ASP A 61 -29.13 9.56 -7.31
N ARG A 62 -29.26 8.77 -6.23
CA ARG A 62 -28.31 8.77 -5.12
C ARG A 62 -26.89 8.42 -5.57
N LEU A 63 -26.74 7.38 -6.39
CA LEU A 63 -25.44 6.98 -6.93
C LEU A 63 -24.84 8.09 -7.79
N LYS A 64 -25.64 8.69 -8.67
CA LYS A 64 -25.21 9.79 -9.53
C LYS A 64 -24.74 10.98 -8.70
N GLN A 65 -25.53 11.42 -7.74
CA GLN A 65 -25.19 12.56 -6.88
C GLN A 65 -23.94 12.29 -6.02
N SER A 66 -23.82 11.08 -5.48
CA SER A 66 -22.62 10.65 -4.74
C SER A 66 -21.39 10.64 -5.64
N GLY A 67 -21.53 10.18 -6.89
CA GLY A 67 -20.45 10.18 -7.89
C GLY A 67 -20.03 11.59 -8.27
N GLU A 68 -20.98 12.46 -8.58
CA GLU A 68 -20.75 13.88 -8.93
C GLU A 68 -20.07 14.66 -7.81
N THR A 69 -20.32 14.31 -6.54
CA THR A 69 -19.69 14.99 -5.40
C THR A 69 -18.34 14.38 -5.04
N SER A 70 -18.26 13.05 -4.97
CA SER A 70 -17.09 12.36 -4.38
C SER A 70 -15.94 12.20 -5.37
N LEU A 71 -16.25 11.95 -6.66
CA LEU A 71 -15.20 11.72 -7.67
C LEU A 71 -14.33 12.96 -7.91
N PRO A 72 -14.87 14.19 -8.02
CA PRO A 72 -14.04 15.37 -8.18
C PRO A 72 -13.13 15.61 -6.98
N ILE A 73 -13.63 15.42 -5.76
CA ILE A 73 -12.84 15.58 -4.53
C ILE A 73 -11.69 14.56 -4.50
N LEU A 74 -11.97 13.31 -4.88
CA LEU A 74 -10.93 12.29 -4.97
C LEU A 74 -9.89 12.67 -6.03
N ASN A 75 -10.33 13.16 -7.19
CA ASN A 75 -9.44 13.53 -8.28
C ASN A 75 -8.56 14.73 -7.91
N THR A 76 -9.10 15.76 -7.26
CA THR A 76 -8.31 16.91 -6.81
C THR A 76 -7.27 16.52 -5.76
N ASN A 77 -7.62 15.63 -4.83
CA ASN A 77 -6.68 15.10 -3.85
C ASN A 77 -5.57 14.26 -4.51
N LEU A 78 -5.92 13.45 -5.51
CA LEU A 78 -4.97 12.67 -6.29
C LEU A 78 -4.00 13.59 -7.05
N ASP A 79 -4.53 14.60 -7.74
CA ASP A 79 -3.73 15.59 -8.47
C ASP A 79 -2.79 16.35 -7.54
N ALA A 80 -3.25 16.72 -6.34
CA ALA A 80 -2.41 17.37 -5.33
C ALA A 80 -1.27 16.46 -4.88
N ALA A 81 -1.56 15.19 -4.56
CA ALA A 81 -0.55 14.21 -4.17
C ALA A 81 0.48 13.96 -5.30
N LEU A 82 0.00 13.82 -6.54
CA LEU A 82 0.85 13.61 -7.71
C LEU A 82 1.77 14.82 -7.95
N ASN A 83 1.24 16.03 -7.82
CA ASN A 83 2.03 17.25 -7.90
C ASN A 83 3.09 17.34 -6.80
N MET A 84 2.79 16.90 -5.57
CA MET A 84 3.77 16.86 -4.49
C MET A 84 4.90 15.86 -4.80
N CYS A 85 4.57 14.66 -5.28
CA CYS A 85 5.56 13.67 -5.70
C CYS A 85 6.46 14.22 -6.81
N ASN A 86 5.88 14.84 -7.84
CA ASN A 86 6.64 15.43 -8.94
C ASN A 86 7.56 16.58 -8.47
N ARG A 87 7.13 17.39 -7.50
CA ARG A 87 7.98 18.44 -6.92
C ARG A 87 9.16 17.86 -6.15
N MET A 88 8.94 16.78 -5.38
CA MET A 88 10.03 16.11 -4.67
C MET A 88 11.05 15.52 -5.63
N ILE A 89 10.60 14.84 -6.71
CA ILE A 89 11.49 14.29 -7.73
C ILE A 89 12.33 15.40 -8.38
N LYS A 90 11.69 16.51 -8.81
CA LYS A 90 12.41 17.64 -9.40
C LYS A 90 13.42 18.27 -8.43
N SER A 91 13.05 18.43 -7.16
CA SER A 91 13.95 18.94 -6.13
C SER A 91 15.15 18.01 -5.91
N GLU A 92 14.94 16.69 -5.95
CA GLU A 92 16.01 15.71 -5.84
C GLU A 92 16.96 15.78 -7.05
N GLU A 93 16.43 15.88 -8.27
CA GLU A 93 17.22 16.08 -9.49
C GLU A 93 18.05 17.37 -9.43
N GLU A 94 17.45 18.49 -8.98
CA GLU A 94 18.15 19.76 -8.80
C GLU A 94 19.24 19.67 -7.71
N HIS A 95 18.99 18.98 -6.61
CA HIS A 95 19.97 18.78 -5.55
C HIS A 95 21.12 17.84 -5.97
N LEU A 96 20.85 16.83 -6.79
CA LEU A 96 21.87 15.98 -7.39
C LEU A 96 22.73 16.76 -8.40
N ALA A 97 22.14 17.73 -9.10
CA ALA A 97 22.87 18.59 -10.03
C ALA A 97 23.67 19.72 -9.34
N ASP A 98 23.41 20.01 -8.05
CA ASP A 98 24.09 21.07 -7.31
C ASP A 98 25.53 20.68 -6.91
N ASN A 99 26.43 20.73 -7.90
CA ASN A 99 27.88 20.58 -7.74
C ASN A 99 28.52 21.66 -6.83
N SER A 100 27.76 22.68 -6.39
CA SER A 100 28.25 23.75 -5.51
C SER A 100 28.71 23.20 -4.15
N LEU A 101 28.02 22.19 -3.61
CA LEU A 101 28.42 21.57 -2.35
C LEU A 101 29.73 20.78 -2.49
N GLU A 102 29.90 20.06 -3.59
CA GLU A 102 31.15 19.34 -3.88
C GLU A 102 32.31 20.31 -4.12
N ALA A 103 32.10 21.38 -4.89
CA ALA A 103 33.10 22.43 -5.10
C ALA A 103 33.53 23.10 -3.78
N LYS A 104 32.57 23.42 -2.89
CA LYS A 104 32.86 23.98 -1.55
C LYS A 104 33.54 22.97 -0.62
N ARG A 105 33.27 21.67 -0.76
CA ARG A 105 34.00 20.61 -0.04
C ARG A 105 35.44 20.50 -0.53
N ALA A 106 35.66 20.56 -1.84
CA ALA A 106 36.99 20.54 -2.44
C ALA A 106 37.84 21.75 -2.01
N LEU A 107 37.27 22.96 -2.05
CA LEU A 107 37.93 24.18 -1.56
C LEU A 107 38.37 24.06 -0.10
N ARG A 108 37.47 23.66 0.80
CA ARG A 108 37.80 23.48 2.22
C ARG A 108 38.88 22.42 2.45
N LYS A 109 38.89 21.37 1.63
CA LYS A 109 39.92 20.33 1.70
C LYS A 109 41.30 20.89 1.31
N ALA A 110 41.36 21.66 0.22
CA ALA A 110 42.60 22.32 -0.21
C ALA A 110 43.10 23.34 0.83
N ASP A 111 42.21 24.15 1.40
CA ASP A 111 42.56 25.09 2.47
C ASP A 111 43.10 24.37 3.71
N TRP A 112 42.49 23.23 4.08
CA TRP A 112 42.95 22.41 5.19
C TRP A 112 44.32 21.79 4.93
N GLU A 113 44.55 21.24 3.74
CA GLU A 113 45.84 20.68 3.33
C GLU A 113 46.95 21.75 3.38
N ASN A 114 46.66 22.95 2.89
CA ASN A 114 47.57 24.09 2.96
C ASN A 114 47.87 24.50 4.41
N PHE A 115 46.85 24.57 5.27
CA PHE A 115 47.01 24.92 6.66
C PHE A 115 47.89 23.89 7.41
N ILE A 116 47.64 22.60 7.20
CA ILE A 116 48.43 21.52 7.81
C ILE A 116 49.87 21.56 7.32
N SER A 117 50.09 21.79 6.02
CA SER A 117 51.44 21.93 5.44
C SER A 117 52.20 23.11 6.06
N ASP A 118 51.57 24.28 6.18
CA ASP A 118 52.18 25.45 6.79
C ASP A 118 52.50 25.21 8.28
N MET A 119 51.57 24.58 9.01
CA MET A 119 51.80 24.24 10.42
C MET A 119 52.95 23.24 10.60
N ALA A 120 53.01 22.20 9.77
CA ALA A 120 54.11 21.23 9.78
C ALA A 120 55.46 21.90 9.46
N GLY A 121 55.48 22.83 8.49
CA GLY A 121 56.66 23.63 8.16
C GLY A 121 57.12 24.49 9.34
N ARG A 122 56.19 25.13 10.05
CA ARG A 122 56.51 25.93 11.25
C ARG A 122 57.06 25.06 12.38
N CYS A 123 56.45 23.92 12.68
CA CYS A 123 56.94 22.98 13.68
C CYS A 123 58.37 22.51 13.35
N SER A 124 58.61 22.09 12.10
CA SER A 124 59.95 21.67 11.65
C SER A 124 61.00 22.77 11.80
N LYS A 125 60.63 24.03 11.50
CA LYS A 125 61.53 25.17 11.69
C LYS A 125 61.85 25.41 13.16
N VAL A 126 60.85 25.31 14.04
CA VAL A 126 61.05 25.42 15.49
C VAL A 126 61.98 24.31 15.98
N ASP A 127 61.72 23.06 15.62
CA ASP A 127 62.55 21.91 16.01
C ASP A 127 64.00 22.08 15.55
N SER A 128 64.22 22.55 14.31
CA SER A 128 65.55 22.84 13.79
C SER A 128 66.27 23.94 14.60
N THR A 129 65.59 25.03 14.93
CA THR A 129 66.20 26.09 15.78
C THR A 129 66.50 25.61 17.20
N PHE A 130 65.66 24.75 17.76
CA PHE A 130 65.94 24.14 19.06
C PHE A 130 67.15 23.21 19.00
N GLN A 131 67.26 22.37 17.98
CA GLN A 131 68.41 21.48 17.77
C GLN A 131 69.72 22.27 17.58
N GLU A 132 69.68 23.35 16.80
CA GLU A 132 70.83 24.24 16.61
C GLU A 132 71.28 24.85 17.95
N LYS A 133 70.34 25.40 18.73
CA LYS A 133 70.65 26.00 20.04
C LYS A 133 71.10 24.97 21.07
N GLU A 134 70.54 23.77 21.06
CA GLU A 134 71.02 22.67 21.91
C GLU A 134 72.45 22.27 21.54
N GLY A 135 72.77 22.24 20.24
CA GLY A 135 74.12 22.03 19.73
C GLY A 135 75.10 23.11 20.20
N GLU A 136 74.76 24.38 20.01
CA GLU A 136 75.56 25.52 20.48
C GLU A 136 75.79 25.46 22.00
N LEU A 137 74.75 25.12 22.79
CA LEU A 137 74.87 24.98 24.24
C LEU A 137 75.80 23.83 24.61
N ARG A 138 75.65 22.68 23.93
CA ARG A 138 76.49 21.50 24.17
C ARG A 138 77.95 21.82 23.88
N GLU A 139 78.25 22.50 22.78
CA GLU A 139 79.60 22.97 22.45
C GLU A 139 80.13 23.97 23.48
N PHE A 140 79.32 24.95 23.89
CA PHE A 140 79.70 25.91 24.92
C PHE A 140 80.05 25.24 26.25
N TYR A 141 79.24 24.27 26.70
CA TYR A 141 79.53 23.54 27.94
C TYR A 141 80.72 22.59 27.80
N GLN A 142 80.94 21.98 26.64
CA GLN A 142 82.16 21.19 26.37
C GLN A 142 83.43 22.06 26.42
N ASP A 143 83.39 23.25 25.83
CA ASP A 143 84.49 24.21 25.89
C ASP A 143 84.70 24.76 27.30
N LEU A 144 83.61 25.03 28.03
CA LEU A 144 83.65 25.42 29.45
C LEU A 144 84.24 24.30 30.31
N GLU A 145 83.86 23.05 30.07
CA GLU A 145 84.39 21.87 30.77
C GLU A 145 85.88 21.68 30.47
N ALA A 146 86.30 21.84 29.20
CA ALA A 146 87.70 21.83 28.82
C ALA A 146 88.51 22.97 29.47
N LYS A 147 87.90 24.15 29.66
CA LYS A 147 88.52 25.31 30.33
C LYS A 147 88.51 25.20 31.87
N LEU A 148 87.53 24.52 32.46
CA LEU A 148 87.42 24.28 33.90
C LEU A 148 88.28 23.09 34.37
N TYR A 149 88.61 22.15 33.48
CA TYR A 149 89.68 21.17 33.72
C TYR A 149 91.05 21.81 33.53
N ILE A 150 91.45 22.48 34.61
CA ILE A 150 92.82 22.71 35.04
C ILE A 150 93.67 21.44 34.82
N VAL A 151 94.89 21.65 34.32
CA VAL A 151 96.12 20.94 34.72
C VAL A 151 95.87 19.73 35.63
N LYS A 152 96.09 18.54 35.09
CA LYS A 152 96.90 17.55 35.82
C LYS A 152 98.30 17.58 35.24
#